data_AF-A0A136KW13-F1
#
_entry.id   AF-A0A136KW13-F1
#
_cell.length_a   1.000
_cell.length_b   1.000
_cell.length_c   1.000
_cell.angle_alpha   90.00
_cell.angle_beta   90.00
_cell.angle_gamma   90.00
#
_symmetry.space_group_name_H-M   'P 1'
#
loop_
_entity.id
_entity.type
_entity.pdbx_description
1 polymer ?
#
loop_
_entity_poly.entity_id
_entity_poly.type
_entity_poly.pdbx_seq_one_letter_code
_entity_poly.pdbx_strand_id
1 'polypeptide(L)'
;MVSKMRWMMAVLFIAALSVSAASAQDDACLQRGGQLNDEGQCVLSLSMSIQMDYPLELAENDIVASTLDPFIETTRLSFVEAVSMAFSPAPGIYESIATYETTQYSDEITSLVYTIYEFTGGAHGNTYFHTFTFDLANGTLITLDDLFAEGSDPFAVIAPIVETLLTEQLGDAADPQWIVEGTGDNPDNYQNFSLSEDGITFYFPPYQV
;
A
#
# COMPACT_ATOMS: atom_id res chain seq x y z
N MET A 1 38.32 -78.63 1.45
CA MET A 1 38.84 -77.62 2.38
C MET A 1 38.09 -76.30 2.10
N VAL A 2 36.99 -76.06 2.84
CA VAL A 2 36.85 -74.95 3.83
C VAL A 2 36.98 -73.58 3.16
N SER A 3 35.86 -72.99 2.71
CA SER A 3 35.07 -71.97 3.43
C SER A 3 35.79 -70.62 3.59
N LYS A 4 35.19 -69.55 3.04
CA LYS A 4 34.74 -68.40 3.85
C LYS A 4 33.85 -67.47 3.03
N MET A 5 32.56 -67.55 3.35
CA MET A 5 31.53 -66.53 3.17
C MET A 5 32.02 -65.21 3.78
N ARG A 6 32.08 -64.11 3.01
CA ARG A 6 32.28 -62.76 3.55
C ARG A 6 30.97 -61.99 3.41
N TRP A 7 30.41 -61.65 4.57
CA TRP A 7 29.20 -60.86 4.73
C TRP A 7 29.36 -59.44 4.17
N MET A 8 28.28 -58.95 3.58
CA MET A 8 28.02 -57.53 3.31
C MET A 8 28.11 -56.70 4.60
N MET A 9 28.80 -55.57 4.55
CA MET A 9 28.50 -54.40 5.36
C MET A 9 28.21 -53.25 4.40
N ALA A 10 26.94 -52.95 4.21
CA ALA A 10 26.51 -51.68 3.63
C ALA A 10 26.68 -50.62 4.72
N VAL A 11 27.61 -49.69 4.52
CA VAL A 11 27.79 -48.53 5.40
C VAL A 11 26.72 -47.52 5.01
N LEU A 12 25.64 -47.45 5.79
CA LEU A 12 24.67 -46.36 5.69
C LEU A 12 25.32 -45.10 6.30
N PHE A 13 25.76 -44.18 5.44
CA PHE A 13 26.13 -42.83 5.88
C PHE A 13 24.84 -42.06 6.19
N ILE A 14 24.48 -41.98 7.47
CA ILE A 14 23.48 -41.02 7.93
C ILE A 14 24.20 -39.67 8.01
N ALA A 15 24.00 -38.81 7.02
CA ALA A 15 24.40 -37.41 7.10
C ALA A 15 23.53 -36.74 8.17
N ALA A 16 24.06 -36.61 9.39
CA ALA A 16 23.47 -35.76 10.41
C ALA A 16 23.61 -34.31 9.92
N LEU A 17 22.52 -33.74 9.40
CA LEU A 17 22.40 -32.31 9.15
C LEU A 17 22.55 -31.61 10.51
N SER A 18 23.75 -31.10 10.81
CA SER A 18 24.01 -30.29 11.98
C SER A 18 23.33 -28.93 11.77
N VAL A 19 22.07 -28.82 12.20
CA VAL A 19 21.48 -27.50 12.45
C VAL A 19 22.36 -26.83 13.50
N SER A 20 22.97 -25.70 13.15
CA SER A 20 23.86 -25.00 14.07
C SER A 20 23.08 -24.50 15.29
N ALA A 21 23.71 -24.49 16.47
CA ALA A 21 23.07 -23.94 17.68
C ALA A 21 22.69 -22.46 17.52
N ALA A 22 23.45 -21.72 16.69
CA ALA A 22 23.16 -20.32 16.34
C ALA A 22 21.83 -20.20 15.58
N SER A 23 21.64 -20.97 14.50
CA SER A 23 20.38 -20.95 13.73
C SER A 23 19.17 -21.38 14.57
N ALA A 24 19.34 -22.34 15.50
CA ALA A 24 18.25 -22.75 16.39
C ALA A 24 17.89 -21.67 17.43
N GLN A 25 18.87 -20.87 17.86
CA GLN A 25 18.66 -19.75 18.79
C GLN A 25 18.03 -18.54 18.10
N ASP A 26 18.44 -18.26 16.86
CA ASP A 26 17.81 -17.27 15.98
C ASP A 26 16.33 -17.60 15.77
N ASP A 27 16.02 -18.84 15.38
CA ASP A 27 14.64 -19.30 15.20
C ASP A 27 13.82 -19.16 16.49
N ALA A 28 14.39 -19.50 17.65
CA ALA A 28 13.71 -19.39 18.93
C ALA A 28 13.45 -17.92 19.34
N CYS A 29 14.34 -17.00 18.97
CA CYS A 29 14.18 -15.58 19.22
C CYS A 29 13.14 -14.97 18.25
N LEU A 30 13.20 -15.32 16.96
CA LEU A 30 12.24 -14.91 15.95
C LEU A 30 10.81 -15.37 16.28
N GLN A 31 10.64 -16.61 16.76
CA GLN A 31 9.35 -17.13 17.23
C GLN A 31 8.77 -16.36 18.43
N ARG A 32 9.56 -15.50 19.08
CA ARG A 32 9.15 -14.61 20.17
C ARG A 32 9.08 -13.15 19.75
N GLY A 33 9.19 -12.86 18.45
CA GLY A 33 9.15 -11.50 17.90
C GLY A 33 10.42 -10.68 18.16
N GLY A 34 11.55 -11.34 18.41
CA GLY A 34 12.83 -10.67 18.67
C GLY A 34 13.90 -10.98 17.62
N GLN A 35 15.02 -10.27 17.70
CA GLN A 35 16.26 -10.53 16.95
C GLN A 35 17.42 -10.74 17.93
N LEU A 36 18.38 -11.60 17.58
CA LEU A 36 19.61 -11.70 18.36
C LEU A 36 20.50 -10.47 18.11
N ASN A 37 21.05 -9.89 19.17
CA ASN A 37 22.12 -8.90 19.06
C ASN A 37 23.51 -9.57 18.95
N ASP A 38 24.56 -8.76 18.79
CA ASP A 38 25.95 -9.23 18.66
C ASP A 38 26.43 -10.03 19.90
N GLU A 39 25.83 -9.81 21.07
CA GLU A 39 26.08 -10.56 22.31
C GLU A 39 25.27 -11.87 22.44
N GLY A 40 24.45 -12.22 21.44
CA GLY A 40 23.60 -13.42 21.45
C GLY A 40 22.37 -13.33 22.36
N GLN A 41 21.96 -12.12 22.75
CA GLN A 41 20.76 -11.87 23.53
C GLN A 41 19.56 -11.68 22.60
N CYS A 42 18.42 -12.26 22.94
CA CYS A 42 17.18 -12.01 22.21
C CYS A 42 16.59 -10.66 22.63
N VAL A 43 16.58 -9.70 21.69
CA VAL A 43 16.06 -8.35 21.89
C VAL A 43 14.72 -8.23 21.19
N LEU A 44 13.70 -7.82 21.93
CA LEU A 44 12.38 -7.51 21.39
C LEU A 44 12.28 -6.00 21.26
N SER A 45 12.23 -5.50 20.04
CA SER A 45 12.11 -4.07 19.74
C SER A 45 11.11 -3.85 18.61
N LEU A 46 10.23 -2.88 18.80
CA LEU A 46 9.32 -2.39 17.79
C LEU A 46 9.65 -0.92 17.51
N SER A 47 9.85 -0.57 16.25
CA SER A 47 10.07 0.82 15.82
C SER A 47 9.06 1.17 14.74
N MET A 48 8.51 2.37 14.83
CA MET A 48 7.49 2.86 13.91
C MET A 48 7.84 4.28 13.48
N SER A 49 7.76 4.54 12.17
CA SER A 49 7.88 5.87 11.57
C SER A 49 6.56 6.21 10.88
N ILE A 50 6.05 7.41 11.17
CA ILE A 50 4.88 7.96 10.48
C ILE A 50 5.27 9.35 10.01
N GLN A 51 5.27 9.53 8.69
CA GLN A 51 5.61 10.78 8.02
C GLN A 51 4.48 11.11 7.07
N MET A 52 3.84 12.27 7.27
CA MET A 52 2.79 12.72 6.36
C MET A 52 3.01 14.20 6.10
N ASP A 53 3.16 14.55 4.84
CA ASP A 53 3.28 15.93 4.40
C ASP A 53 1.92 16.63 4.53
N TYR A 54 1.91 17.88 4.99
CA TYR A 54 0.70 18.66 5.19
C TYR A 54 0.75 19.97 4.38
N PRO A 55 -0.23 20.25 3.51
CA PRO A 55 -0.21 21.43 2.64
C PRO A 55 -0.65 22.70 3.39
N LEU A 56 0.25 23.27 4.18
CA LEU A 56 -0.05 24.44 5.04
C LEU A 56 -0.65 25.63 4.28
N GLU A 57 -0.15 25.93 3.07
CA GLU A 57 -0.66 27.03 2.26
C GLU A 57 -2.10 26.80 1.79
N LEU A 58 -2.41 25.59 1.31
CA LEU A 58 -3.77 25.24 0.89
C LEU A 58 -4.73 25.19 2.09
N ALA A 59 -4.23 24.75 3.26
CA ALA A 59 -4.97 24.68 4.51
C ALA A 59 -5.22 26.06 5.17
N GLU A 60 -4.76 27.17 4.60
CA GLU A 60 -5.25 28.50 4.98
C GLU A 60 -6.75 28.66 4.65
N ASN A 61 -7.28 27.85 3.73
CA ASN A 61 -8.70 27.73 3.47
C ASN A 61 -9.39 26.78 4.47
N ASP A 62 -10.48 27.25 5.10
CA ASP A 62 -11.21 26.52 6.14
C ASP A 62 -11.74 25.15 5.69
N ILE A 63 -12.26 25.01 4.45
CA ILE A 63 -12.75 23.69 3.98
C ILE A 63 -11.59 22.70 3.83
N VAL A 64 -10.41 23.18 3.43
CA VAL A 64 -9.22 22.34 3.29
C VAL A 64 -8.75 21.89 4.66
N ALA A 65 -8.52 22.82 5.59
CA ALA A 65 -8.07 22.46 6.95
C ALA A 65 -9.04 21.49 7.64
N SER A 66 -10.34 21.80 7.61
CA SER A 66 -11.36 20.96 8.24
C SER A 66 -11.54 19.58 7.58
N THR A 67 -11.13 19.42 6.32
CA THR A 67 -11.09 18.13 5.63
C THR A 67 -9.81 17.36 5.94
N LEU A 68 -8.65 18.04 5.90
CA LEU A 68 -7.34 17.41 6.02
C LEU A 68 -6.97 17.04 7.45
N ASP A 69 -7.32 17.86 8.44
CA ASP A 69 -7.02 17.60 9.85
C ASP A 69 -7.55 16.22 10.32
N PRO A 70 -8.85 15.91 10.16
CA PRO A 70 -9.36 14.60 10.56
C PRO A 70 -8.84 13.47 9.67
N PHE A 71 -8.59 13.72 8.38
CA PHE A 71 -8.00 12.72 7.48
C PHE A 71 -6.60 12.31 7.97
N ILE A 72 -5.70 13.28 8.18
CA ILE A 72 -4.34 13.04 8.64
C ILE A 72 -4.34 12.39 10.03
N GLU A 73 -5.18 12.85 10.96
CA GLU A 73 -5.31 12.19 12.26
C GLU A 73 -5.76 10.74 12.12
N THR A 74 -6.81 10.50 11.34
CA THR A 74 -7.38 9.16 11.13
C THR A 74 -6.37 8.23 10.46
N THR A 75 -5.67 8.66 9.41
CA THR A 75 -4.67 7.83 8.73
C THR A 75 -3.50 7.47 9.65
N ARG A 76 -3.03 8.42 10.46
CA ARG A 76 -1.98 8.14 11.45
C ARG A 76 -2.46 7.12 12.48
N LEU A 77 -3.67 7.28 12.99
CA LEU A 77 -4.24 6.37 13.98
C LEU A 77 -4.53 4.98 13.40
N SER A 78 -5.07 4.89 12.18
CA SER A 78 -5.34 3.61 11.53
C SER A 78 -4.07 2.83 11.26
N PHE A 79 -2.96 3.51 10.92
CA PHE A 79 -1.67 2.86 10.79
C PHE A 79 -1.18 2.30 12.13
N VAL A 80 -1.23 3.09 13.21
CA VAL A 80 -0.87 2.64 14.56
C VAL A 80 -1.72 1.42 14.96
N GLU A 81 -3.02 1.45 14.68
CA GLU A 81 -3.93 0.36 14.96
C GLU A 81 -3.55 -0.90 14.15
N ALA A 82 -3.33 -0.76 12.84
CA ALA A 82 -2.92 -1.86 11.97
C ALA A 82 -1.63 -2.54 12.45
N VAL A 83 -0.63 -1.76 12.86
CA VAL A 83 0.61 -2.30 13.46
C VAL A 83 0.34 -2.98 14.80
N SER A 84 -0.53 -2.41 15.64
CA SER A 84 -0.88 -2.99 16.94
C SER A 84 -1.68 -4.30 16.86
N MET A 85 -2.49 -4.45 15.81
CA MET A 85 -3.30 -5.63 15.55
C MET A 85 -2.52 -6.77 14.89
N ALA A 86 -1.33 -6.49 14.35
CA ALA A 86 -0.43 -7.52 13.83
C ALA A 86 -0.06 -8.49 14.96
N PHE A 87 -0.51 -9.74 14.85
CA PHE A 87 -0.30 -10.76 15.87
C PHE A 87 1.19 -11.11 15.93
N SER A 88 1.90 -10.53 16.90
CA SER A 88 3.37 -10.52 17.00
C SER A 88 4.00 -9.76 15.83
N PRO A 89 4.11 -8.41 15.91
CA PRO A 89 4.80 -7.66 14.88
C PRO A 89 6.20 -8.24 14.68
N ALA A 90 6.52 -8.61 13.44
CA ALA A 90 7.86 -9.04 13.10
C ALA A 90 8.84 -7.95 13.53
N PRO A 91 10.00 -8.32 14.12
CA PRO A 91 11.00 -7.34 14.49
C PRO A 91 11.44 -6.57 13.24
N GLY A 92 11.39 -5.24 13.32
CA GLY A 92 11.66 -4.39 12.16
C GLY A 92 11.10 -2.97 12.33
N ILE A 93 11.27 -2.19 11.26
CA ILE A 93 10.73 -0.83 11.16
C ILE A 93 9.40 -0.92 10.44
N TYR A 94 8.38 -0.36 11.06
CA TYR A 94 7.06 -0.14 10.51
C TYR A 94 7.01 1.29 9.98
N GLU A 95 6.50 1.48 8.78
CA GLU A 95 6.57 2.79 8.14
C GLU A 95 5.27 3.15 7.44
N SER A 96 4.82 4.38 7.68
CA SER A 96 3.77 5.03 6.89
C SER A 96 4.33 6.35 6.38
N ILE A 97 4.36 6.52 5.06
CA ILE A 97 4.81 7.73 4.37
C ILE A 97 3.68 8.21 3.49
N ALA A 98 3.25 9.46 3.66
CA ALA A 98 2.30 10.12 2.77
C ALA A 98 2.90 11.41 2.22
N THR A 99 2.99 11.49 0.89
CA THR A 99 3.38 12.70 0.15
C THR A 99 2.19 13.16 -0.68
N TYR A 100 2.12 14.45 -1.00
CA TYR A 100 1.04 14.98 -1.83
C TYR A 100 1.55 15.72 -3.06
N GLU A 101 0.70 15.79 -4.06
CA GLU A 101 0.78 16.74 -5.16
C GLU A 101 -0.55 17.48 -5.32
N THR A 102 -0.54 18.64 -5.98
CA THR A 102 -1.75 19.39 -6.32
C THR A 102 -1.91 19.51 -7.82
N THR A 103 -3.16 19.49 -8.28
CA THR A 103 -3.54 19.86 -9.64
C THR A 103 -4.60 20.95 -9.57
N GLN A 104 -4.70 21.76 -10.62
CA GLN A 104 -5.59 22.92 -10.63
C GLN A 104 -6.40 22.94 -11.92
N TYR A 105 -7.73 22.96 -11.77
CA TYR A 105 -8.67 23.16 -12.88
C TYR A 105 -8.95 24.65 -13.09
N SER A 106 -8.95 25.44 -12.01
CA SER A 106 -9.05 26.90 -12.02
C SER A 106 -8.51 27.48 -10.72
N ASP A 107 -8.39 28.80 -10.61
CA ASP A 107 -8.04 29.49 -9.35
C ASP A 107 -8.94 29.10 -8.16
N GLU A 108 -10.16 28.63 -8.44
CA GLU A 108 -11.16 28.24 -7.44
C GLU A 108 -11.25 26.72 -7.24
N ILE A 109 -10.77 25.90 -8.18
CA ILE A 109 -10.89 24.44 -8.13
C ILE A 109 -9.50 23.79 -8.12
N THR A 110 -9.15 23.21 -6.98
CA THR A 110 -7.86 22.56 -6.74
C THR A 110 -8.06 21.14 -6.24
N SER A 111 -7.37 20.18 -6.85
CA SER A 111 -7.28 18.81 -6.33
C SER A 111 -5.98 18.60 -5.57
N LEU A 112 -6.04 17.78 -4.53
CA LEU A 112 -4.93 17.31 -3.72
C LEU A 112 -4.89 15.78 -3.83
N VAL A 113 -3.74 15.23 -4.22
CA VAL A 113 -3.56 13.80 -4.41
C VAL A 113 -2.49 13.32 -3.44
N TYR A 114 -2.90 12.55 -2.43
CA TYR A 114 -1.96 11.84 -1.57
C TYR A 114 -1.56 10.51 -2.20
N THR A 115 -0.25 10.28 -2.25
CA THR A 115 0.33 8.95 -2.42
C THR A 115 0.79 8.45 -1.06
N ILE A 116 0.22 7.33 -0.61
CA ILE A 116 0.43 6.78 0.74
C ILE A 116 1.09 5.42 0.60
N TYR A 117 2.25 5.25 1.22
CA TYR A 117 2.96 4.00 1.35
C TYR A 117 2.91 3.51 2.79
N GLU A 118 2.54 2.25 3.00
CA GLU A 118 2.49 1.63 4.31
C GLU A 118 3.18 0.26 4.32
N PHE A 119 4.04 0.05 5.31
CA PHE A 119 4.65 -1.24 5.61
C PHE A 119 4.31 -1.67 7.03
N THR A 120 3.51 -2.73 7.11
CA THR A 120 2.99 -3.31 8.36
C THR A 120 3.64 -4.65 8.72
N GLY A 121 4.87 -4.89 8.25
CA GLY A 121 5.64 -6.11 8.56
C GLY A 121 5.31 -7.32 7.68
N GLY A 122 4.63 -7.11 6.55
CA GLY A 122 4.36 -8.13 5.54
C GLY A 122 5.57 -8.44 4.63
N ALA A 123 5.33 -9.07 3.48
CA ALA A 123 6.38 -9.37 2.51
C ALA A 123 6.92 -8.13 1.77
N HIS A 124 6.07 -7.12 1.60
CA HIS A 124 6.38 -5.82 1.01
C HIS A 124 5.42 -4.77 1.58
N GLY A 125 5.69 -3.48 1.31
CA GLY A 125 4.73 -2.42 1.60
C GLY A 125 3.63 -2.33 0.54
N ASN A 126 2.59 -1.58 0.86
CA ASN A 126 1.47 -1.29 -0.02
C ASN A 126 1.44 0.20 -0.29
N THR A 127 1.17 0.57 -1.55
CA THR A 127 0.93 1.96 -1.94
C THR A 127 -0.52 2.12 -2.34
N TYR A 128 -1.15 3.22 -1.94
CA TYR A 128 -2.48 3.60 -2.38
C TYR A 128 -2.62 5.11 -2.46
N PHE A 129 -3.72 5.55 -3.06
CA PHE A 129 -4.02 6.96 -3.24
C PHE A 129 -5.21 7.39 -2.40
N HIS A 130 -5.24 8.66 -2.03
CA HIS A 130 -6.43 9.32 -1.51
C HIS A 130 -6.47 10.73 -2.06
N THR A 131 -7.60 11.12 -2.65
CA THR A 131 -7.72 12.39 -3.36
C THR A 131 -8.83 13.24 -2.81
N PHE A 132 -8.62 14.55 -2.81
CA PHE A 132 -9.64 15.55 -2.54
C PHE A 132 -9.70 16.52 -3.70
N THR A 133 -10.90 16.91 -4.13
CA THR A 133 -11.08 18.03 -5.05
C THR A 133 -11.90 19.09 -4.34
N PHE A 134 -11.35 20.29 -4.20
CA PHE A 134 -11.96 21.39 -3.47
C PHE A 134 -12.47 22.46 -4.43
N ASP A 135 -13.70 22.92 -4.20
CA ASP A 135 -14.18 24.22 -4.63
C ASP A 135 -13.89 25.22 -3.50
N LEU A 136 -12.81 25.98 -3.66
CA LEU A 136 -12.29 26.92 -2.68
C LEU A 136 -13.18 28.16 -2.55
N ALA A 137 -13.94 28.51 -3.60
CA ALA A 137 -14.83 29.67 -3.61
C ALA A 137 -16.11 29.39 -2.82
N ASN A 138 -16.68 28.19 -2.96
CA ASN A 138 -17.90 27.78 -2.27
C ASN A 138 -17.63 27.06 -0.95
N GLY A 139 -16.38 26.65 -0.69
CA GLY A 139 -15.99 25.97 0.55
C GLY A 139 -16.53 24.53 0.62
N THR A 140 -16.50 23.81 -0.50
CA THR A 140 -17.07 22.46 -0.63
C THR A 140 -16.10 21.48 -1.27
N LEU A 141 -16.31 20.19 -1.02
CA LEU A 141 -15.68 19.12 -1.80
C LEU A 141 -16.49 18.87 -3.07
N ILE A 142 -15.78 18.63 -4.17
CA ILE A 142 -16.33 18.10 -5.42
C ILE A 142 -16.13 16.59 -5.39
N THR A 143 -17.22 15.85 -5.39
CA THR A 143 -17.23 14.39 -5.47
C THR A 143 -17.27 13.93 -6.93
N LEU A 144 -17.06 12.63 -7.17
CA LEU A 144 -17.15 12.07 -8.52
C LEU A 144 -18.56 12.26 -9.12
N ASP A 145 -19.61 12.13 -8.29
CA ASP A 145 -21.01 12.29 -8.71
C ASP A 145 -21.33 13.73 -9.12
N ASP A 146 -20.67 14.73 -8.53
CA ASP A 146 -20.85 16.15 -8.88
C ASP A 146 -20.36 16.49 -10.29
N LEU A 147 -19.54 15.64 -10.90
CA LEU A 147 -18.99 15.85 -12.25
C LEU A 147 -19.95 15.48 -13.37
N PHE A 148 -21.00 14.72 -13.07
CA PHE A 148 -21.88 14.14 -14.07
C PHE A 148 -23.33 14.56 -13.86
N ALA A 149 -24.07 14.65 -14.97
CA ALA A 149 -25.48 14.99 -14.90
C ALA A 149 -26.27 13.88 -14.19
N GLU A 150 -27.23 14.28 -13.35
CA GLU A 150 -28.11 13.35 -12.64
C GLU A 150 -28.79 12.38 -13.63
N GLY A 151 -28.73 11.08 -13.33
CA GLY A 151 -29.32 10.03 -14.15
C GLY A 151 -28.53 9.66 -15.41
N SER A 152 -27.32 10.20 -15.60
CA SER A 152 -26.38 9.72 -16.62
C SER A 152 -25.63 8.47 -16.16
N ASP A 153 -25.12 7.70 -17.12
CA ASP A 153 -24.19 6.59 -16.91
C ASP A 153 -22.82 6.99 -17.49
N PRO A 154 -21.96 7.65 -16.70
CA PRO A 154 -20.67 8.12 -17.20
C PRO A 154 -19.69 6.96 -17.45
N PHE A 155 -19.82 5.84 -16.73
CA PHE A 155 -18.87 4.73 -16.80
C PHE A 155 -19.02 3.92 -18.09
N ALA A 156 -20.20 3.91 -18.72
CA ALA A 156 -20.35 3.42 -20.09
C ALA A 156 -19.43 4.12 -21.12
N VAL A 157 -18.98 5.35 -20.82
CA VAL A 157 -18.03 6.10 -21.65
C VAL A 157 -16.61 6.06 -21.08
N ILE A 158 -16.47 6.22 -19.76
CA ILE A 158 -15.17 6.32 -19.09
C ILE A 158 -14.41 4.98 -19.11
N ALA A 159 -15.07 3.88 -18.76
CA ALA A 159 -14.42 2.57 -18.64
C ALA A 159 -13.64 2.15 -19.90
N PRO A 160 -14.23 2.13 -21.12
CA PRO A 160 -13.48 1.73 -22.31
C PRO A 160 -12.31 2.67 -22.66
N ILE A 161 -12.40 3.96 -22.29
CA ILE A 161 -11.31 4.92 -22.48
C ILE A 161 -10.17 4.58 -21.52
N VAL A 162 -10.47 4.38 -20.24
CA VAL A 162 -9.48 4.06 -19.21
C VAL A 162 -8.83 2.70 -19.46
N GLU A 163 -9.60 1.68 -19.85
CA GLU A 163 -9.06 0.37 -20.25
C GLU A 163 -8.01 0.49 -21.36
N THR A 164 -8.31 1.31 -22.38
CA THR A 164 -7.39 1.56 -23.50
C THR A 164 -6.12 2.25 -23.01
N LEU A 165 -6.26 3.33 -22.23
CA LEU A 165 -5.12 4.10 -21.72
C LEU A 165 -4.25 3.27 -20.78
N LEU A 166 -4.83 2.47 -19.88
CA LEU A 166 -4.08 1.59 -18.98
C LEU A 166 -3.36 0.49 -19.75
N THR A 167 -4.00 -0.11 -20.76
CA THR A 167 -3.34 -1.11 -21.61
C THR A 167 -2.11 -0.53 -22.30
N GLU A 168 -2.24 0.70 -22.83
CA GLU A 168 -1.12 1.40 -23.46
C GLU A 168 -0.03 1.80 -22.46
N GLN A 169 -0.40 2.27 -21.27
CA GLN A 169 0.52 2.69 -20.21
C GLN A 169 1.31 1.53 -19.60
N LEU A 170 0.64 0.39 -19.35
CA LEU A 170 1.24 -0.79 -18.73
C LEU A 170 2.03 -1.66 -19.72
N GLY A 171 1.67 -1.62 -21.01
CA GLY A 171 2.37 -2.37 -22.06
C GLY A 171 2.43 -3.87 -21.74
N ASP A 172 3.64 -4.42 -21.68
CA ASP A 172 3.86 -5.86 -21.40
C ASP A 172 3.41 -6.29 -19.99
N ALA A 173 3.25 -5.35 -19.06
CA ALA A 173 2.76 -5.63 -17.71
C ALA A 173 1.23 -5.65 -17.61
N ALA A 174 0.51 -5.27 -18.68
CA ALA A 174 -0.94 -5.24 -18.69
C ALA A 174 -1.52 -6.66 -18.56
N ASP A 175 -2.41 -6.85 -17.58
CA ASP A 175 -3.30 -8.01 -17.52
C ASP A 175 -4.72 -7.56 -17.91
N PRO A 176 -5.23 -7.95 -19.10
CA PRO A 176 -6.53 -7.50 -19.56
C PRO A 176 -7.70 -7.84 -18.63
N GLN A 177 -7.61 -8.95 -17.88
CA GLN A 177 -8.67 -9.31 -16.95
C GLN A 177 -8.66 -8.38 -15.73
N TRP A 178 -7.47 -8.08 -15.19
CA TRP A 178 -7.34 -7.17 -14.05
C TRP A 178 -7.77 -5.76 -14.41
N ILE A 179 -7.39 -5.27 -15.60
CA ILE A 179 -7.82 -3.96 -16.08
C ILE A 179 -9.35 -3.91 -16.13
N VAL A 180 -10.01 -4.85 -16.83
CA VAL A 180 -11.48 -4.86 -16.95
C VAL A 180 -12.18 -4.95 -15.59
N GLU A 181 -11.69 -5.80 -14.68
CA GLU A 181 -12.27 -5.93 -13.34
C GLU A 181 -12.06 -4.65 -12.51
N GLY A 182 -10.87 -4.05 -12.57
CA GLY A 182 -10.49 -2.85 -11.84
C GLY A 182 -11.04 -1.53 -12.42
N THR A 183 -11.54 -1.54 -13.67
CA THR A 183 -12.17 -0.39 -14.35
C THR A 183 -13.65 -0.62 -14.68
N GLY A 184 -14.30 -1.63 -14.07
CA GLY A 184 -15.73 -1.87 -14.25
C GLY A 184 -16.61 -0.69 -13.85
N ASP A 185 -17.92 -0.80 -14.05
CA ASP A 185 -18.92 0.26 -13.85
C ASP A 185 -19.17 0.69 -12.38
N ASN A 186 -18.41 0.15 -11.43
CA ASN A 186 -18.49 0.56 -10.03
C ASN A 186 -17.80 1.93 -9.83
N PRO A 187 -18.50 2.98 -9.37
CA PRO A 187 -17.90 4.28 -9.09
C PRO A 187 -16.71 4.23 -8.12
N ASP A 188 -16.69 3.26 -7.19
CA ASP A 188 -15.59 3.09 -6.23
C ASP A 188 -14.25 2.82 -6.93
N ASN A 189 -14.26 2.25 -8.14
CA ASN A 189 -13.05 2.02 -8.93
C ASN A 189 -12.36 3.34 -9.33
N TYR A 190 -13.10 4.43 -9.34
CA TYR A 190 -12.71 5.75 -9.84
C TYR A 190 -12.67 6.83 -8.75
N GLN A 191 -12.79 6.43 -7.48
CA GLN A 191 -12.87 7.34 -6.33
C GLN A 191 -11.62 8.22 -6.14
N ASN A 192 -10.47 7.77 -6.66
CA ASN A 192 -9.23 8.54 -6.63
C ASN A 192 -9.08 9.29 -7.95
N PHE A 193 -9.37 10.58 -7.95
CA PHE A 193 -9.26 11.42 -9.14
C PHE A 193 -8.76 12.83 -8.83
N SER A 194 -8.24 13.48 -9.86
CA SER A 194 -7.86 14.89 -9.82
C SER A 194 -8.36 15.63 -11.06
N LEU A 195 -8.60 16.93 -10.91
CA LEU A 195 -9.02 17.80 -12.00
C LEU A 195 -7.91 18.77 -12.38
N SER A 196 -7.75 18.98 -13.67
CA SER A 196 -6.86 19.96 -14.28
C SER A 196 -7.54 20.62 -15.46
N GLU A 197 -6.99 21.73 -15.97
CA GLU A 197 -7.49 22.39 -17.19
C GLU A 197 -7.60 21.42 -18.39
N ASP A 198 -6.77 20.38 -18.45
CA ASP A 198 -6.74 19.39 -19.52
C ASP A 198 -7.79 18.28 -19.34
N GLY A 199 -8.34 18.11 -18.13
CA GLY A 199 -9.38 17.12 -17.84
C GLY A 199 -9.19 16.40 -16.50
N ILE A 200 -9.78 15.21 -16.43
CA ILE A 200 -9.79 14.33 -15.25
C ILE A 200 -8.68 13.27 -15.35
N THR A 201 -7.97 13.05 -14.25
CA THR A 201 -7.03 11.93 -14.08
C THR A 201 -7.54 10.98 -13.01
N PHE A 202 -7.53 9.67 -13.28
CA PHE A 202 -7.88 8.62 -12.31
C PHE A 202 -6.61 7.89 -11.83
N TYR A 203 -6.54 7.62 -10.52
CA TYR A 203 -5.38 7.00 -9.88
C TYR A 203 -5.72 5.59 -9.39
N PHE A 204 -5.12 4.59 -10.01
CA PHE A 204 -5.32 3.19 -9.67
C PHE A 204 -4.18 2.69 -8.78
N PRO A 205 -4.43 2.27 -7.53
CA PRO A 205 -3.42 1.64 -6.70
C PRO A 205 -2.90 0.35 -7.34
N PRO A 206 -1.64 -0.05 -7.04
CA PRO A 206 -1.16 -1.38 -7.35
C PRO A 206 -2.16 -2.45 -6.94
N TYR A 207 -2.26 -3.48 -7.76
CA TYR A 207 -3.18 -4.61 -7.59
C TYR A 207 -4.68 -4.31 -7.80
N GLN A 208 -5.05 -3.12 -8.29
CA GLN A 208 -6.41 -2.88 -8.80
C GLN A 208 -6.54 -3.20 -10.29
N VAL A 209 -5.55 -2.80 -11.10
CA VAL A 209 -5.53 -2.91 -12.58
C VAL A 209 -4.22 -3.52 -13.09
#